data_AF-A0A2W2BV99-F1
#
_entry.id   AF-A0A2W2BV99-F1
#
_cell.length_a   1.000
_cell.length_b   1.000
_cell.length_c   1.000
_cell.angle_alpha   90.00
_cell.angle_beta   90.00
_cell.angle_gamma   90.00
#
_symmetry.space_group_name_H-M   'P 1'
#
loop_
_entity.id
_entity.type
_entity.pdbx_description
1 polymer ?
#
loop_
_entity_poly.entity_id
_entity_poly.type
_entity_poly.pdbx_seq_one_letter_code
_entity_poly.pdbx_strand_id
1 'polypeptide(L)'
;MTVAAPPALAPSRDPFSVGAGPDRPPRDATTTLWLEAGSERLPVLRDGEPAVVRCDELPCGDRPATDHLLIATLPADAEPAIVATVDGVDQRLDLRTGEVTSSVSRVAYDRPSVVPATVPAWPPRTLAVRTQAQLEAEFGTGAGDLTRGGLDVGYGGRIAEIYLAPFDRFEGWAPPGHAWLVIRVEGHLRQPANTSWRARLDAAASWTVTHDAGVATPAYPPTPDDVLAFLVPDDVVSVTLAYRPTGTVVLPPDAAHHEFRAPEPLTVEVPLP
;
A
#
# COMPACT_ATOMS: atom_id res chain seq x y z
N MET A 1 -7.33 -30.62 1.39
CA MET A 1 -6.46 -29.57 1.94
C MET A 1 -7.23 -28.28 1.88
N THR A 2 -7.35 -27.55 2.98
CA THR A 2 -8.09 -26.28 3.03
C THR A 2 -7.05 -25.18 3.13
N VAL A 3 -6.99 -24.31 2.13
CA VAL A 3 -6.14 -23.11 2.16
C VAL A 3 -6.97 -21.99 2.80
N ALA A 4 -6.38 -21.26 3.75
CA ALA A 4 -7.05 -20.11 4.37
C ALA A 4 -7.38 -19.03 3.33
N ALA A 5 -8.36 -18.16 3.64
CA ALA A 5 -8.66 -17.03 2.78
C ALA A 5 -7.40 -16.16 2.59
N PRO A 6 -7.13 -15.68 1.35
CA PRO A 6 -5.95 -14.89 1.09
C PRO A 6 -5.98 -13.57 1.89
N PRO A 7 -4.82 -13.04 2.28
CA PRO A 7 -4.76 -11.74 2.93
C PRO A 7 -5.23 -10.63 1.97
N ALA A 8 -5.61 -9.49 2.54
CA ALA A 8 -5.83 -8.29 1.74
C ALA A 8 -4.53 -7.90 1.00
N LEU A 9 -4.64 -7.64 -0.30
CA LEU A 9 -3.52 -7.18 -1.14
C LEU A 9 -3.62 -5.68 -1.47
N ALA A 10 -4.75 -5.05 -1.17
CA ALA A 10 -4.97 -3.63 -1.35
C ALA A 10 -6.00 -3.10 -0.33
N PRO A 11 -6.01 -1.79 -0.03
CA PRO A 11 -6.96 -1.20 0.92
C PRO A 11 -8.40 -1.33 0.41
N SER A 12 -9.39 -1.27 1.31
CA SER A 12 -10.81 -1.39 0.91
C SER A 12 -11.40 -0.17 0.18
N ARG A 13 -10.60 0.89 -0.05
CA ARG A 13 -11.01 2.07 -0.82
C ARG A 13 -10.72 1.84 -2.31
N ASP A 14 -11.26 2.73 -3.16
CA ASP A 14 -11.04 2.81 -4.60
C ASP A 14 -9.63 2.28 -5.03
N PRO A 15 -9.54 1.23 -5.86
CA PRO A 15 -8.29 0.62 -6.34
C PRO A 15 -7.30 1.62 -6.96
N PHE A 16 -7.80 2.80 -7.37
CA PHE A 16 -6.98 3.87 -7.94
C PHE A 16 -6.38 4.82 -6.88
N SER A 17 -6.67 4.63 -5.59
CA SER A 17 -6.12 5.41 -4.47
C SER A 17 -4.73 4.90 -4.04
N VAL A 18 -3.85 4.69 -5.02
CA VAL A 18 -2.46 4.28 -4.84
C VAL A 18 -1.58 5.24 -5.65
N GLY A 19 -0.27 5.30 -5.34
CA GLY A 19 0.58 6.41 -5.79
C GLY A 19 0.59 6.49 -7.31
N ALA A 20 0.04 7.55 -7.90
CA ALA A 20 0.14 7.76 -9.34
C ALA A 20 1.52 8.33 -9.67
N GLY A 21 2.56 7.53 -9.49
CA GLY A 21 3.89 7.87 -10.01
C GLY A 21 3.83 7.89 -11.53
N PRO A 22 4.12 9.02 -12.20
CA PRO A 22 3.98 9.12 -13.65
C PRO A 22 5.00 8.25 -14.43
N ASP A 23 6.00 7.69 -13.74
CA ASP A 23 7.17 7.12 -14.40
C ASP A 23 7.14 5.59 -14.52
N ARG A 24 6.19 4.89 -13.86
CA ARG A 24 6.12 3.42 -13.88
C ARG A 24 4.67 2.92 -13.95
N PRO A 25 4.36 2.02 -14.91
CA PRO A 25 3.06 1.35 -14.91
C PRO A 25 2.93 0.43 -13.69
N PRO A 26 1.70 0.23 -13.18
CA PRO A 26 1.40 -0.83 -12.21
C PRO A 26 1.89 -2.20 -12.69
N ARG A 27 2.32 -3.04 -11.74
CA ARG A 27 2.63 -4.45 -11.98
C ARG A 27 1.36 -5.30 -12.01
N ASP A 28 1.38 -6.32 -12.86
CA ASP A 28 0.27 -7.24 -13.07
C ASP A 28 0.38 -8.42 -12.09
N ALA A 29 -0.62 -8.56 -11.22
CA ALA A 29 -0.71 -9.67 -10.27
C ALA A 29 -1.45 -10.89 -10.87
N THR A 30 -1.71 -10.91 -12.19
CA THR A 30 -2.29 -12.05 -12.90
C THR A 30 -1.46 -13.30 -12.65
N THR A 31 -2.13 -14.35 -12.17
CA THR A 31 -1.51 -15.64 -11.89
C THR A 31 -1.74 -16.62 -13.02
N THR A 32 -0.69 -17.29 -13.48
CA THR A 32 -0.81 -18.47 -14.36
C THR A 32 -0.48 -19.72 -13.58
N LEU A 33 -1.30 -20.76 -13.71
CA LEU A 33 -1.13 -22.03 -13.00
C LEU A 33 -0.47 -23.09 -13.88
N TRP A 34 0.49 -23.78 -13.30
CA TRP A 34 1.24 -24.87 -13.91
C TRP A 34 1.25 -26.09 -13.00
N LEU A 35 1.38 -27.27 -13.60
CA LEU A 35 1.71 -28.51 -12.93
C LEU A 35 3.16 -28.86 -13.29
N GLU A 36 4.04 -28.85 -12.31
CA GLU A 36 5.38 -29.38 -12.45
C GLU A 36 5.38 -30.85 -12.03
N ALA A 37 5.98 -31.71 -12.86
CA ALA A 37 6.17 -33.13 -12.56
C ALA A 37 7.49 -33.60 -13.16
N GLY A 38 8.51 -33.79 -12.30
CA GLY A 38 9.87 -34.07 -12.75
C GLY A 38 10.46 -32.87 -13.49
N SER A 39 10.96 -33.08 -14.72
CA SER A 39 11.54 -32.02 -15.56
C SER A 39 10.53 -31.30 -16.45
N GLU A 40 9.25 -31.68 -16.40
CA GLU A 40 8.20 -31.09 -17.23
C GLU A 40 7.37 -30.07 -16.46
N ARG A 41 6.99 -29.00 -17.16
CA ARG A 41 6.05 -27.99 -16.70
C ARG A 41 4.87 -27.94 -17.65
N LEU A 42 3.73 -28.44 -17.18
CA LEU A 42 2.51 -28.58 -17.96
C LEU A 42 1.56 -27.43 -17.57
N PRO A 43 0.92 -26.74 -18.55
CA PRO A 43 -0.10 -25.75 -18.20
C PRO A 43 -1.29 -26.46 -17.55
N VAL A 44 -1.79 -25.91 -16.44
CA VAL A 44 -3.09 -26.32 -15.92
C VAL A 44 -4.13 -25.78 -16.89
N LEU A 45 -5.04 -26.63 -17.37
CA LEU A 45 -6.07 -26.22 -18.32
C LEU A 45 -7.44 -26.11 -17.65
N ARG A 46 -8.20 -25.08 -18.02
CA ARG A 46 -9.60 -24.89 -17.70
C ARG A 46 -10.36 -24.67 -19.00
N ASP A 47 -11.33 -25.53 -19.28
CA ASP A 47 -12.13 -25.49 -20.52
C ASP A 47 -11.28 -25.51 -21.81
N GLY A 48 -10.13 -26.20 -21.76
CA GLY A 48 -9.17 -26.33 -22.88
C GLY A 48 -8.14 -25.21 -22.98
N GLU A 49 -8.24 -24.18 -22.14
CA GLU A 49 -7.35 -23.01 -22.14
C GLU A 49 -6.46 -22.97 -20.89
N PRO A 50 -5.28 -22.33 -20.93
CA PRO A 50 -4.47 -22.14 -19.73
C PRO A 50 -5.25 -21.48 -18.59
N ALA A 51 -5.14 -22.06 -17.40
CA ALA A 51 -5.77 -21.57 -16.19
C ALA A 51 -5.06 -20.29 -15.72
N VAL A 52 -5.70 -19.16 -16.02
CA VAL A 52 -5.22 -17.82 -15.69
C VAL A 52 -6.20 -17.15 -14.72
N VAL A 53 -5.66 -16.68 -13.60
CA VAL A 53 -6.39 -15.92 -12.58
C VAL A 53 -6.01 -14.45 -12.79
N ARG A 54 -6.82 -13.72 -13.56
CA ARG A 54 -6.56 -12.30 -13.93
C ARG A 54 -6.48 -11.41 -12.69
N CYS A 55 -5.48 -10.54 -12.59
CA CYS A 55 -5.42 -9.51 -11.54
C CYS A 55 -4.53 -8.35 -12.00
N ASP A 56 -4.97 -7.72 -13.08
CA ASP A 56 -4.39 -6.51 -13.65
C ASP A 56 -4.68 -5.26 -12.80
N GLU A 57 -5.71 -5.34 -11.94
CA GLU A 57 -6.06 -4.33 -10.95
C GLU A 57 -6.09 -4.90 -9.52
N LEU A 58 -5.54 -4.16 -8.56
CA LEU A 58 -5.54 -4.49 -7.14
C LEU A 58 -6.48 -3.54 -6.38
N PRO A 59 -7.37 -4.03 -5.48
CA PRO A 59 -7.54 -5.45 -5.13
C PRO A 59 -8.07 -6.26 -6.32
N CYS A 60 -7.63 -7.53 -6.41
CA CYS A 60 -8.22 -8.45 -7.37
C CYS A 60 -9.72 -8.49 -7.07
N GLY A 61 -10.56 -8.22 -8.08
CA GLY A 61 -12.02 -8.15 -7.87
C GLY A 61 -12.59 -9.38 -7.14
N ASP A 62 -13.74 -9.21 -6.50
CA ASP A 62 -14.34 -10.23 -5.63
C ASP A 62 -14.42 -11.60 -6.32
N ARG A 63 -13.72 -12.58 -5.74
CA ARG A 63 -13.73 -13.96 -6.21
C ARG A 63 -14.15 -14.88 -5.07
N PRO A 64 -15.26 -15.61 -5.22
CA PRO A 64 -15.61 -16.63 -4.25
C PRO A 64 -14.52 -17.70 -4.24
N ALA A 65 -14.24 -18.26 -3.06
CA ALA A 65 -13.43 -19.46 -2.97
C ALA A 65 -14.12 -20.57 -3.75
N THR A 66 -13.41 -21.18 -4.70
CA THR A 66 -13.92 -22.26 -5.54
C THR A 66 -13.02 -23.48 -5.44
N ASP A 67 -13.64 -24.63 -5.19
CA ASP A 67 -12.96 -25.91 -5.25
C ASP A 67 -12.73 -26.32 -6.70
N HIS A 68 -11.50 -26.73 -7.01
CA HIS A 68 -11.11 -27.23 -8.33
C HIS A 68 -10.52 -28.64 -8.18
N LEU A 69 -10.97 -29.57 -9.03
CA LEU A 69 -10.39 -30.90 -9.15
C LEU A 69 -9.37 -30.90 -10.29
N LEU A 70 -8.09 -31.06 -9.95
CA LEU A 70 -7.02 -31.30 -10.92
C LEU A 70 -6.85 -32.81 -11.12
N ILE A 71 -6.92 -33.26 -12.37
CA ILE A 71 -6.66 -34.65 -12.76
C ILE A 71 -5.41 -34.65 -13.64
N ALA A 72 -4.41 -35.45 -13.28
CA ALA A 72 -3.17 -35.59 -14.03
C ALA A 72 -2.71 -37.05 -14.05
N THR A 73 -2.08 -37.44 -15.15
CA THR A 73 -1.41 -38.75 -15.30
C THR A 73 0.08 -38.50 -15.28
N LEU A 74 0.76 -38.96 -14.24
CA LEU A 74 2.17 -38.70 -14.00
C LEU A 74 2.93 -40.02 -13.79
N PRO A 75 4.25 -40.04 -14.03
CA PRO A 75 5.11 -41.13 -13.58
C PRO A 75 4.95 -41.37 -12.06
N ALA A 76 5.04 -42.64 -11.63
CA ALA A 76 4.81 -43.00 -10.24
C ALA A 76 5.85 -42.41 -9.26
N ASP A 77 7.05 -42.10 -9.77
CA ASP A 77 8.17 -41.48 -9.08
C ASP A 77 8.21 -39.96 -9.23
N ALA A 78 7.22 -39.36 -9.91
CA ALA A 78 7.14 -37.91 -10.00
C ALA A 78 6.92 -37.26 -8.62
N GLU A 79 7.49 -36.07 -8.45
CA GLU A 79 7.27 -35.18 -7.31
C GLU A 79 6.42 -33.99 -7.76
N PRO A 80 5.09 -34.16 -7.86
CA PRO A 80 4.24 -33.17 -8.47
C PRO A 80 4.07 -31.94 -7.58
N ALA A 81 4.07 -30.77 -8.21
CA ALA A 81 3.72 -29.52 -7.56
C ALA A 81 2.86 -28.63 -8.45
N ILE A 82 1.98 -27.86 -7.82
CA ILE A 82 1.32 -26.75 -8.50
C ILE A 82 2.24 -25.54 -8.40
N VAL A 83 2.49 -24.88 -9.52
CA VAL A 83 3.24 -23.63 -9.57
C VAL A 83 2.32 -22.50 -9.99
N ALA A 84 2.24 -21.48 -9.15
CA ALA A 84 1.59 -20.21 -9.43
C ALA A 84 2.65 -19.19 -9.86
N THR A 85 2.57 -18.71 -11.10
CA THR A 85 3.46 -17.67 -11.62
C THR A 85 2.76 -16.33 -11.60
N VAL A 86 3.35 -15.36 -10.89
CA VAL A 86 2.83 -13.98 -10.79
C VAL A 86 4.00 -13.03 -10.94
N ASP A 87 3.87 -12.03 -11.80
CA ASP A 87 4.94 -11.04 -12.04
C ASP A 87 6.31 -11.69 -12.33
N GLY A 88 6.30 -12.79 -13.09
CA GLY A 88 7.49 -13.57 -13.45
C GLY A 88 8.10 -14.40 -12.31
N VAL A 89 7.48 -14.44 -11.13
CA VAL A 89 7.94 -15.21 -9.96
C VAL A 89 7.06 -16.42 -9.74
N ASP A 90 7.70 -17.55 -9.45
CA ASP A 90 7.03 -18.81 -9.13
C ASP A 90 6.86 -19.00 -7.62
N GLN A 91 5.64 -19.38 -7.23
CA GLN A 91 5.32 -19.94 -5.92
C GLN A 91 4.90 -21.40 -6.12
N ARG A 92 5.57 -22.32 -5.43
CA ARG A 92 5.43 -23.76 -5.65
C ARG A 92 4.76 -24.43 -4.45
N LEU A 93 3.65 -25.10 -4.68
CA LEU A 93 2.94 -25.94 -3.71
C LEU A 93 3.22 -27.42 -4.02
N ASP A 94 3.93 -28.10 -3.12
CA ASP A 94 4.15 -29.54 -3.20
C ASP A 94 2.83 -30.28 -2.93
N LEU A 95 2.41 -31.13 -3.88
CA LEU A 95 1.12 -31.83 -3.77
C LEU A 95 1.14 -33.05 -2.84
N ARG A 96 2.33 -33.50 -2.41
CA ARG A 96 2.49 -34.62 -1.48
C ARG A 96 2.54 -34.14 -0.04
N THR A 97 3.28 -33.06 0.22
CA THR A 97 3.50 -32.52 1.58
C THR A 97 2.54 -31.39 1.92
N GLY A 98 2.00 -30.70 0.92
CA GLY A 98 1.24 -29.45 1.10
C GLY A 98 2.12 -28.25 1.42
N GLU A 99 3.44 -28.37 1.32
CA GLU A 99 4.40 -27.30 1.61
C GLU A 99 4.43 -26.27 0.47
N VAL A 100 4.38 -24.99 0.84
CA VAL A 100 4.58 -23.88 -0.09
C VAL A 100 6.03 -23.41 0.00
N THR A 101 6.70 -23.35 -1.15
CA THR A 101 8.03 -22.79 -1.33
C THR A 101 7.95 -21.59 -2.26
N SER A 102 8.74 -20.57 -1.97
CA SER A 102 8.72 -19.32 -2.73
C SER A 102 10.06 -18.60 -2.58
N SER A 103 10.49 -17.93 -3.65
CA SER A 103 11.64 -17.02 -3.64
C SER A 103 11.27 -15.58 -3.26
N VAL A 104 10.03 -15.35 -2.82
CA VAL A 104 9.49 -14.06 -2.39
C VAL A 104 8.75 -14.19 -1.07
N SER A 105 8.22 -13.08 -0.56
CA SER A 105 7.49 -13.02 0.70
C SER A 105 6.42 -14.10 0.82
N ARG A 106 6.41 -14.74 1.97
CA ARG A 106 5.44 -15.75 2.39
C ARG A 106 4.54 -15.29 3.51
N VAL A 107 4.53 -13.98 3.82
CA VAL A 107 3.78 -13.42 4.95
C VAL A 107 2.30 -13.80 4.95
N ALA A 108 1.72 -13.99 3.76
CA ALA A 108 0.35 -14.45 3.54
C ALA A 108 0.06 -15.87 4.05
N TYR A 109 1.08 -16.73 4.10
CA TYR A 109 0.97 -18.15 4.46
C TYR A 109 1.44 -18.40 5.90
N ASP A 110 2.41 -17.62 6.36
CA ASP A 110 3.16 -17.94 7.58
C ASP A 110 2.56 -17.30 8.84
N ARG A 111 1.73 -16.24 8.72
CA ARG A 111 1.06 -15.60 9.87
C ARG A 111 -0.22 -14.85 9.47
N PRO A 112 -1.10 -14.52 10.43
CA PRO A 112 -2.18 -13.56 10.16
C PRO A 112 -1.58 -12.24 9.69
N SER A 113 -2.15 -11.64 8.66
CA SER A 113 -1.59 -10.42 8.06
C SER A 113 -2.37 -9.15 8.38
N VAL A 114 -3.62 -9.29 8.82
CA VAL A 114 -4.50 -8.17 9.17
C VAL A 114 -4.31 -7.83 10.64
N VAL A 115 -4.03 -6.56 10.90
CA VAL A 115 -3.89 -6.03 12.26
C VAL A 115 -5.30 -5.68 12.79
N PRO A 116 -5.73 -6.20 13.96
CA PRO A 116 -6.96 -5.75 14.60
C PRO A 116 -6.85 -4.25 14.90
N ALA A 117 -7.68 -3.46 14.23
CA ALA A 117 -7.63 -2.01 14.28
C ALA A 117 -8.14 -1.48 15.63
N THR A 118 -7.29 -1.45 16.67
CA THR A 118 -7.50 -0.59 17.84
C THR A 118 -6.83 0.74 17.55
N VAL A 119 -7.49 1.52 16.70
CA VAL A 119 -6.87 2.63 15.96
C VAL A 119 -6.52 3.80 16.86
N PRO A 120 -5.26 4.24 16.87
CA PRO A 120 -4.91 5.56 17.35
C PRO A 120 -5.43 6.63 16.40
N ALA A 121 -6.22 7.56 16.94
CA ALA A 121 -6.59 8.79 16.25
C ALA A 121 -5.72 9.93 16.76
N TRP A 122 -5.19 10.73 15.85
CA TRP A 122 -4.53 11.98 16.19
C TRP A 122 -5.56 13.11 16.24
N PRO A 123 -5.63 13.86 17.35
CA PRO A 123 -6.56 14.96 17.46
C PRO A 123 -6.29 16.01 16.37
N PRO A 124 -7.34 16.65 15.84
CA PRO A 124 -7.18 17.66 14.81
C PRO A 124 -6.34 18.83 15.32
N ARG A 125 -5.32 19.21 14.56
CA ARG A 125 -4.48 20.39 14.76
C ARG A 125 -4.54 21.32 13.54
N THR A 126 -4.09 22.55 13.72
CA THR A 126 -4.01 23.55 12.65
C THR A 126 -2.61 24.13 12.60
N LEU A 127 -2.12 24.38 11.39
CA LEU A 127 -0.85 25.02 11.09
C LEU A 127 -1.13 26.30 10.29
N ALA A 128 -0.76 27.46 10.85
CA ALA A 128 -0.82 28.72 10.13
C ALA A 128 0.38 28.82 9.17
N VAL A 129 0.12 28.72 7.88
CA VAL A 129 1.13 28.77 6.80
C VAL A 129 1.41 30.22 6.40
N ARG A 130 0.35 31.02 6.25
CA ARG A 130 0.41 32.47 6.02
C ARG A 130 -0.74 33.17 6.73
N THR A 131 -0.45 34.29 7.36
CA THR A 131 -1.49 35.18 7.89
C THR A 131 -2.11 36.01 6.77
N GLN A 132 -3.33 36.51 6.97
CA GLN A 132 -3.97 37.43 6.02
C GLN A 132 -3.09 38.64 5.71
N ALA A 133 -2.46 39.25 6.72
CA ALA A 133 -1.59 40.41 6.54
C ALA A 133 -0.36 40.11 5.66
N GLN A 134 0.21 38.90 5.76
CA GLN A 134 1.31 38.48 4.89
C GLN A 134 0.85 38.34 3.43
N LEU A 135 -0.34 37.77 3.21
CA LEU A 135 -0.89 37.64 1.86
C LEU A 135 -1.29 39.01 1.28
N GLU A 136 -1.85 39.91 2.09
CA GLU A 136 -2.17 41.28 1.67
C GLU A 136 -0.92 42.07 1.30
N ALA A 137 0.21 41.82 1.96
CA ALA A 137 1.50 42.39 1.58
C ALA A 137 2.02 41.82 0.25
N GLU A 138 1.76 40.55 -0.06
CA GLU A 138 2.18 39.89 -1.31
C GLU A 138 1.28 40.24 -2.51
N PHE A 139 -0.05 40.25 -2.32
CA PHE A 139 -1.04 40.40 -3.42
C PHE A 139 -1.79 41.73 -3.42
N GLY A 140 -1.61 42.55 -2.39
CA GLY A 140 -2.32 43.82 -2.19
C GLY A 140 -3.62 43.67 -1.41
N THR A 141 -3.99 44.75 -0.70
CA THR A 141 -5.21 44.82 0.14
C THR A 141 -6.53 44.71 -0.63
N GLY A 142 -6.49 44.84 -1.97
CA GLY A 142 -7.64 44.66 -2.86
C GLY A 142 -7.90 43.21 -3.27
N ALA A 143 -6.96 42.28 -3.02
CA ALA A 143 -7.06 40.87 -3.40
C ALA A 143 -7.84 40.04 -2.37
N GLY A 144 -9.03 40.51 -1.96
CA GLY A 144 -9.77 39.96 -0.83
C GLY A 144 -10.03 38.46 -0.92
N ASP A 145 -10.35 37.92 -2.09
CA ASP A 145 -10.61 36.47 -2.24
C ASP A 145 -9.35 35.60 -2.17
N LEU A 146 -8.15 36.17 -2.33
CA LEU A 146 -6.88 35.46 -2.21
C LEU A 146 -6.30 35.54 -0.78
N THR A 147 -6.63 36.61 -0.05
CA THR A 147 -5.95 36.97 1.20
C THR A 147 -6.82 36.74 2.45
N ARG A 148 -8.16 36.77 2.31
CA ARG A 148 -9.12 36.67 3.42
C ARG A 148 -8.88 35.42 4.26
N GLY A 149 -8.70 35.63 5.57
CA GLY A 149 -8.57 34.57 6.56
C GLY A 149 -7.20 33.90 6.64
N GLY A 150 -6.25 34.27 5.77
CA GLY A 150 -4.93 33.61 5.71
C GLY A 150 -5.00 32.19 5.12
N LEU A 151 -3.89 31.47 5.27
CA LEU A 151 -3.71 30.08 4.86
C LEU A 151 -3.42 29.22 6.10
N ASP A 152 -4.47 28.59 6.61
CA ASP A 152 -4.37 27.60 7.66
C ASP A 152 -4.57 26.20 7.08
N VAL A 153 -3.66 25.28 7.39
CA VAL A 153 -3.77 23.87 7.00
C VAL A 153 -4.12 23.04 8.23
N GLY A 154 -5.20 22.28 8.16
CA GLY A 154 -5.56 21.35 9.23
C GLY A 154 -4.89 20.00 9.03
N TYR A 155 -4.45 19.36 10.11
CA TYR A 155 -3.91 18.01 10.08
C TYR A 155 -4.37 17.18 11.28
N GLY A 156 -4.13 15.87 11.28
CA GLY A 156 -4.55 14.92 12.31
C GLY A 156 -4.85 13.55 11.71
N GLY A 157 -5.99 12.97 12.05
CA GLY A 157 -6.56 11.83 11.33
C GLY A 157 -6.60 10.54 12.15
N ARG A 158 -6.85 9.42 11.48
CA ARG A 158 -6.89 8.08 12.10
C ARG A 158 -6.37 7.03 11.12
N ILE A 159 -5.80 5.96 11.63
CA ILE A 159 -5.47 4.78 10.82
C ILE A 159 -6.76 4.01 10.52
N ALA A 160 -7.21 3.98 9.28
CA ALA A 160 -8.42 3.23 8.93
C ALA A 160 -8.15 1.73 8.79
N GLU A 161 -6.99 1.36 8.21
CA GLU A 161 -6.62 -0.02 7.93
C GLU A 161 -5.10 -0.16 8.03
N ILE A 162 -4.65 -1.34 8.47
CA ILE A 162 -3.23 -1.71 8.44
C ILE A 162 -3.09 -3.23 8.30
N TYR A 163 -2.23 -3.66 7.39
CA TYR A 163 -1.99 -5.07 7.13
C TYR A 163 -0.63 -5.30 6.44
N LEU A 164 -0.14 -6.53 6.53
CA LEU A 164 1.04 -7.00 5.81
C LEU A 164 0.59 -7.64 4.48
N ALA A 165 1.23 -7.26 3.38
CA ALA A 165 0.99 -7.79 2.05
C ALA A 165 2.28 -8.37 1.47
N PRO A 166 2.23 -9.51 0.78
CA PRO A 166 3.41 -10.05 0.10
C PRO A 166 3.71 -9.32 -1.22
N PHE A 167 2.74 -8.58 -1.78
CA PHE A 167 2.83 -7.92 -3.08
C PHE A 167 2.31 -6.48 -3.00
N ASP A 168 3.05 -5.54 -3.56
CA ASP A 168 2.64 -4.15 -3.77
C ASP A 168 2.42 -3.89 -5.27
N ARG A 169 1.46 -3.03 -5.59
CA ARG A 169 1.07 -2.78 -6.99
C ARG A 169 2.18 -2.18 -7.85
N PHE A 170 3.12 -1.43 -7.29
CA PHE A 170 4.19 -0.78 -8.05
C PHE A 170 5.55 -1.43 -7.81
N GLU A 171 5.80 -1.89 -6.59
CA GLU A 171 7.07 -2.55 -6.26
C GLU A 171 7.06 -4.06 -6.56
N GLY A 172 5.89 -4.69 -6.57
CA GLY A 172 5.72 -6.10 -6.82
C GLY A 172 5.92 -6.93 -5.56
N TRP A 173 6.45 -8.14 -5.71
CA TRP A 173 6.71 -9.02 -4.58
C TRP A 173 7.73 -8.43 -3.61
N ALA A 174 7.41 -8.46 -2.31
CA ALA A 174 8.42 -8.26 -1.28
C ALA A 174 9.44 -9.42 -1.31
N PRO A 175 10.72 -9.17 -1.03
CA PRO A 175 11.74 -10.22 -0.95
C PRO A 175 11.46 -11.20 0.21
N PRO A 176 12.11 -12.37 0.22
CA PRO A 176 12.07 -13.29 1.35
C PRO A 176 12.44 -12.61 2.68
N GLY A 177 11.76 -12.98 3.76
CA GLY A 177 11.97 -12.38 5.09
C GLY A 177 11.38 -10.98 5.24
N HIS A 178 10.60 -10.50 4.27
CA HIS A 178 10.02 -9.16 4.27
C HIS A 178 8.56 -9.18 3.83
N ALA A 179 7.86 -8.10 4.12
CA ALA A 179 6.50 -7.83 3.69
C ALA A 179 6.30 -6.33 3.43
N TRP A 180 5.31 -5.99 2.63
CA TRP A 180 4.80 -4.63 2.50
C TRP A 180 3.81 -4.35 3.63
N LEU A 181 4.16 -3.42 4.53
CA LEU A 181 3.23 -2.84 5.48
C LEU A 181 2.40 -1.78 4.77
N VAL A 182 1.11 -2.07 4.55
CA VAL A 182 0.17 -1.14 3.93
C VAL A 182 -0.67 -0.49 5.03
N ILE A 183 -0.76 0.84 5.01
CA ILE A 183 -1.47 1.65 6.00
C ILE A 183 -2.42 2.60 5.28
N ARG A 184 -3.72 2.54 5.58
CA ARG A 184 -4.67 3.56 5.16
C ARG A 184 -4.92 4.53 6.30
N VAL A 185 -4.87 5.82 6.01
CA VAL A 185 -5.22 6.89 6.94
C VAL A 185 -6.38 7.72 6.41
N GLU A 186 -7.16 8.29 7.31
CA GLU A 186 -8.29 9.15 6.96
C GLU A 186 -8.23 10.47 7.70
N GLY A 187 -8.67 11.53 7.03
CA GLY A 187 -8.75 12.87 7.61
C GLY A 187 -7.39 13.45 8.01
N HIS A 188 -6.31 12.96 7.40
CA HIS A 188 -4.93 13.33 7.72
C HIS A 188 -4.62 14.77 7.33
N LEU A 189 -5.16 15.24 6.21
CA LEU A 189 -5.02 16.62 5.71
C LEU A 189 -6.39 17.28 5.49
N ARG A 190 -6.54 18.53 5.96
CA ARG A 190 -7.70 19.40 5.68
C ARG A 190 -7.26 20.61 4.87
N GLN A 191 -7.99 20.87 3.80
CA GLN A 191 -7.75 21.99 2.90
C GLN A 191 -7.94 23.34 3.61
N PRO A 192 -7.24 24.40 3.16
CA PRO A 192 -7.49 25.75 3.67
C PRO A 192 -8.95 26.17 3.50
N ALA A 193 -9.46 26.96 4.44
CA ALA A 193 -10.82 27.51 4.36
C ALA A 193 -11.00 28.42 3.12
N ASN A 194 -9.92 29.10 2.71
CA ASN A 194 -9.89 29.81 1.43
C ASN A 194 -9.74 28.81 0.27
N THR A 195 -10.84 28.56 -0.42
CA THR A 195 -10.93 27.57 -1.50
C THR A 195 -10.19 27.96 -2.79
N SER A 196 -9.66 29.18 -2.88
CA SER A 196 -8.74 29.57 -3.97
C SER A 196 -7.42 28.80 -3.87
N TRP A 197 -7.06 28.37 -2.67
CA TRP A 197 -5.81 27.66 -2.39
C TRP A 197 -6.04 26.15 -2.24
N ARG A 198 -4.98 25.39 -2.49
CA ARG A 198 -4.96 23.93 -2.35
C ARG A 198 -3.73 23.50 -1.58
N ALA A 199 -3.92 22.78 -0.48
CA ALA A 199 -2.83 22.11 0.21
C ALA A 199 -2.54 20.77 -0.49
N ARG A 200 -1.27 20.51 -0.74
CA ARG A 200 -0.73 19.24 -1.22
C ARG A 200 0.30 18.74 -0.21
N LEU A 201 0.20 17.46 0.12
CA LEU A 201 1.18 16.80 0.99
C LEU A 201 2.31 16.21 0.13
N ASP A 202 3.54 16.31 0.62
CA ASP A 202 4.61 15.41 0.22
C ASP A 202 4.52 14.16 1.11
N ALA A 203 3.97 13.07 0.56
CA ALA A 203 3.77 11.84 1.32
C ALA A 203 5.10 11.26 1.82
N ALA A 204 6.14 11.23 0.99
CA ALA A 204 7.45 10.68 1.34
C ALA A 204 8.13 11.48 2.46
N ALA A 205 7.97 12.81 2.46
CA ALA A 205 8.51 13.66 3.52
C ALA A 205 7.64 13.72 4.79
N SER A 206 6.37 13.30 4.71
CA SER A 206 5.41 13.41 5.80
C SER A 206 5.31 12.17 6.67
N TRP A 207 5.65 11.00 6.13
CA TRP A 207 5.44 9.73 6.78
C TRP A 207 6.75 9.00 7.01
N THR A 208 6.91 8.46 8.22
CA THR A 208 8.06 7.61 8.56
C THR A 208 7.57 6.44 9.38
N VAL A 209 8.04 5.24 9.05
CA VAL A 209 7.79 4.03 9.83
C VAL A 209 9.12 3.55 10.37
N THR A 210 9.18 3.23 11.66
CA THR A 210 10.34 2.62 12.30
C THR A 210 9.96 1.32 13.00
N HIS A 211 10.90 0.39 13.06
CA HIS A 211 10.81 -0.89 13.75
C HIS A 211 12.16 -1.18 14.44
N ASP A 212 12.27 -2.29 15.16
CA ASP A 212 13.45 -2.62 15.97
C ASP A 212 14.77 -2.68 15.16
N ALA A 213 14.67 -3.04 13.88
CA ALA A 213 15.81 -3.10 12.96
C ALA A 213 16.13 -1.77 12.25
N GLY A 214 15.31 -0.72 12.42
CA GLY A 214 15.58 0.61 11.86
C GLY A 214 14.38 1.32 11.25
N VAL A 215 14.64 2.16 10.26
CA VAL A 215 13.63 2.90 9.50
C VAL A 215 13.18 2.05 8.31
N ALA A 216 11.89 1.86 8.14
CA ALA A 216 11.32 1.13 7.02
C ALA A 216 11.49 1.89 5.70
N THR A 217 11.66 1.15 4.61
CA THR A 217 11.84 1.74 3.28
C THR A 217 10.46 2.01 2.65
N PRO A 218 10.11 3.25 2.28
CA PRO A 218 8.85 3.52 1.60
C PRO A 218 8.84 2.91 0.19
N ALA A 219 7.66 2.49 -0.28
CA ALA A 219 7.47 2.08 -1.67
C ALA A 219 7.60 3.28 -2.64
N TYR A 220 8.07 2.99 -3.85
CA TYR A 220 8.10 3.88 -5.00
C TYR A 220 7.06 3.45 -6.05
N PRO A 221 6.31 4.39 -6.64
CA PRO A 221 6.29 5.81 -6.33
C PRO A 221 5.73 6.08 -4.93
N PRO A 222 5.96 7.29 -4.37
CA PRO A 222 5.28 7.68 -3.15
C PRO A 222 3.80 7.42 -3.32
N THR A 223 3.25 6.63 -2.40
CA THR A 223 1.83 6.37 -2.33
C THR A 223 1.08 7.70 -2.12
N PRO A 224 -0.23 7.81 -2.42
CA PRO A 224 -0.97 9.01 -2.10
C PRO A 224 -0.85 9.30 -0.62
N ASP A 225 -1.22 10.51 -0.26
CA ASP A 225 -1.04 10.97 1.10
C ASP A 225 -1.90 10.25 2.13
N ASP A 226 -2.87 9.43 1.69
CA ASP A 226 -3.83 8.68 2.51
C ASP A 226 -3.69 7.14 2.47
N VAL A 227 -2.89 6.57 1.57
CA VAL A 227 -2.54 5.14 1.55
C VAL A 227 -1.03 5.07 1.52
N LEU A 228 -0.40 4.29 2.40
CA LEU A 228 1.05 4.22 2.58
C LEU A 228 1.54 2.79 2.45
N ALA A 229 2.72 2.59 1.87
CA ALA A 229 3.35 1.28 1.78
C ALA A 229 4.83 1.39 2.19
N PHE A 230 5.27 0.49 3.08
CA PHE A 230 6.65 0.41 3.55
C PHE A 230 7.13 -1.02 3.58
N LEU A 231 8.35 -1.27 3.13
CA LEU A 231 9.00 -2.56 3.28
C LEU A 231 9.48 -2.75 4.71
N VAL A 232 9.03 -3.83 5.34
CA VAL A 232 9.39 -4.22 6.72
C VAL A 232 9.82 -5.70 6.76
N PRO A 233 10.61 -6.12 7.76
CA PRO A 233 10.82 -7.54 8.03
C PRO A 233 9.49 -8.26 8.27
N ASP A 234 9.33 -9.51 7.80
CA ASP A 234 8.07 -10.25 7.95
C ASP A 234 7.85 -10.83 9.35
N ASP A 235 8.85 -10.78 10.22
CA ASP A 235 8.82 -11.17 11.63
C ASP A 235 8.59 -9.99 12.60
N VAL A 236 8.43 -8.78 12.07
CA VAL A 236 8.16 -7.58 12.88
C VAL A 236 6.89 -7.76 13.72
N VAL A 237 6.95 -7.34 14.98
CA VAL A 237 5.84 -7.45 15.95
C VAL A 237 5.24 -6.10 16.32
N SER A 238 5.94 -5.01 16.03
CA SER A 238 5.48 -3.65 16.29
C SER A 238 6.20 -2.65 15.40
N VAL A 239 5.51 -1.59 15.04
CA VAL A 239 6.07 -0.45 14.29
C VAL A 239 5.67 0.85 14.95
N THR A 240 6.51 1.87 14.85
CA THR A 240 6.15 3.25 15.18
C THR A 240 5.91 4.03 13.89
N LEU A 241 4.69 4.53 13.73
CA LEU A 241 4.30 5.44 12.66
C LEU A 241 4.45 6.87 13.15
N ALA A 242 5.26 7.66 12.45
CA ALA A 242 5.40 9.09 12.65
C ALA A 242 4.82 9.87 11.47
N TYR A 243 3.87 10.76 11.76
CA TYR A 243 3.23 11.67 10.82
C TYR A 243 3.63 13.11 11.09
N ARG A 244 4.42 13.71 10.20
CA ARG A 244 4.81 15.12 10.26
C ARG A 244 4.43 15.80 8.95
N PRO A 245 3.20 16.33 8.83
CA PRO A 245 2.73 16.88 7.57
C PRO A 245 3.71 17.91 7.01
N THR A 246 4.22 17.63 5.82
CA THR A 246 5.18 18.44 5.07
C THR A 246 4.65 18.55 3.65
N GLY A 247 4.65 19.75 3.07
CA GLY A 247 4.08 19.95 1.74
C GLY A 247 3.97 21.42 1.36
N THR A 248 3.05 21.72 0.45
CA THR A 248 2.85 23.07 -0.09
C THR A 248 1.38 23.47 -0.12
N VAL A 249 1.10 24.76 0.08
CA VAL A 249 -0.18 25.38 -0.25
C VAL A 249 -0.01 26.16 -1.53
N VAL A 250 -0.76 25.80 -2.58
CA VAL A 250 -0.63 26.38 -3.93
C VAL A 250 -1.88 27.15 -4.33
N LEU A 251 -1.69 28.23 -5.08
CA LEU A 251 -2.73 28.96 -5.79
C LEU A 251 -2.73 28.50 -7.25
N PRO A 252 -3.70 27.68 -7.71
CA PRO A 252 -3.75 27.21 -9.09
C PRO A 252 -3.95 28.37 -10.08
N PRO A 253 -3.35 28.33 -11.29
CA PRO A 253 -2.52 27.25 -11.84
C PRO A 253 -1.01 27.45 -11.58
N ASP A 254 -0.61 27.72 -10.34
CA ASP A 254 0.78 27.91 -9.85
C ASP A 254 1.29 29.36 -9.81
N ALA A 255 0.40 30.31 -9.50
CA ALA A 255 0.80 31.71 -9.32
C ALA A 255 1.61 31.95 -8.03
N ALA A 256 1.39 31.13 -6.99
CA ALA A 256 2.13 31.18 -5.73
C ALA A 256 2.10 29.82 -5.02
N HIS A 257 3.18 29.52 -4.31
CA HIS A 257 3.30 28.33 -3.46
C HIS A 257 3.96 28.70 -2.13
N HIS A 258 3.43 28.13 -1.04
CA HIS A 258 3.98 28.30 0.29
C HIS A 258 4.22 26.93 0.92
N GLU A 259 5.47 26.66 1.25
CA GLU A 259 5.84 25.44 1.98
C GLU A 259 5.28 25.46 3.40
N PHE A 260 4.93 24.28 3.88
CA PHE A 260 4.55 24.07 5.26
C PHE A 260 5.17 22.79 5.80
N ARG A 261 5.46 22.82 7.11
CA ARG A 261 5.91 21.65 7.85
C ARG A 261 5.38 21.75 9.28
N ALA A 262 4.72 20.71 9.76
CA ALA A 262 4.30 20.66 11.15
C ALA A 262 5.53 20.77 12.09
N PRO A 263 5.43 21.48 13.22
CA PRO A 263 6.57 21.68 14.12
C PRO A 263 7.06 20.37 14.74
N GLU A 264 6.13 19.49 15.10
CA GLU A 264 6.40 18.20 15.74
C GLU A 264 5.66 17.07 15.01
N PRO A 265 6.24 15.87 14.93
CA PRO A 265 5.53 14.69 14.44
C PRO A 265 4.44 14.25 15.43
N LEU A 266 3.36 13.72 14.89
CA LEU A 266 2.42 12.88 15.60
C LEU A 266 2.92 11.45 15.53
N THR A 267 3.13 10.79 16.65
CA THR A 267 3.69 9.42 16.69
C THR A 267 2.70 8.45 17.28
N VAL A 268 2.70 7.22 16.77
CA VAL A 268 2.03 6.11 17.45
C VAL A 268 2.70 4.78 17.20
N GLU A 269 2.70 3.93 18.21
CA GLU A 269 3.11 2.53 18.12
C GLU A 269 1.92 1.67 17.73
N VAL A 270 2.11 0.78 16.76
CA VAL A 270 1.10 -0.13 16.25
C VAL A 270 1.63 -1.56 16.42
N PRO A 271 0.97 -2.41 17.25
CA PRO A 271 1.30 -3.81 17.32
C PRO A 271 0.88 -4.50 16.02
N LEU A 272 1.67 -5.48 15.59
CA LEU A 272 1.44 -6.31 14.42
C LEU A 272 1.13 -7.76 14.87
N PRO A 273 0.38 -8.54 14.07
CA PRO A 273 -0.25 -9.81 14.46
C PRO A 273 0.66 -10.96 14.88
#